data_AF-A0A353DPG6-F1
#
_entry.id   AF-A0A353DPG6-F1
#
_cell.length_a   1.000
_cell.length_b   1.000
_cell.length_c   1.000
_cell.angle_alpha   90.00
_cell.angle_beta   90.00
_cell.angle_gamma   90.00
#
_symmetry.space_group_name_H-M   'P 1'
#
loop_
_entity.id
_entity.type
_entity.pdbx_description
1 polymer ?
#
loop_
_entity_poly.entity_id
_entity_poly.type
_entity_poly.pdbx_seq_one_letter_code
_entity_poly.pdbx_strand_id
1 'polypeptide(L)'
;MQTPLHHFKLGDIELLSGKVLPEAVLAYSTYGELSSAKDNVVLLPTFYTGDHIRNEEFFGSGRAIDPSRHFVISINMFGNGFSSSPSNSPPPMDGPHFPDITIY
;
A
#
# COMPACT_ATOMS: atom_id res chain seq x y z
N MET A 1 -9.54 12.11 -12.97
CA MET A 1 -10.47 11.33 -12.11
C MET A 1 -9.60 10.59 -11.12
N GLN A 2 -9.91 10.67 -9.83
CA GLN A 2 -9.06 10.06 -8.80
C GLN A 2 -9.19 8.54 -8.86
N THR A 3 -8.07 7.82 -8.93
CA THR A 3 -8.05 6.35 -8.94
C THR A 3 -8.66 5.83 -7.64
N PRO A 4 -9.57 4.83 -7.68
CA PRO A 4 -10.17 4.30 -6.46
C PRO A 4 -9.11 3.76 -5.50
N LEU A 5 -9.26 4.11 -4.22
CA LEU A 5 -8.45 3.55 -3.13
C LEU A 5 -9.16 2.32 -2.58
N HIS A 6 -8.47 1.18 -2.61
CA HIS A 6 -8.94 -0.09 -2.09
C HIS A 6 -8.28 -0.39 -0.74
N HIS A 7 -8.95 -1.20 0.09
CA HIS A 7 -8.45 -1.63 1.39
C HIS A 7 -8.48 -3.15 1.47
N PHE A 8 -7.32 -3.76 1.70
CA PHE A 8 -7.18 -5.20 1.93
C PHE A 8 -6.98 -5.48 3.41
N LYS A 9 -7.90 -6.24 4.01
CA LYS A 9 -7.82 -6.65 5.42
C LYS A 9 -6.87 -7.84 5.54
N LEU A 10 -5.75 -7.64 6.21
CA LEU A 10 -4.77 -8.69 6.53
C LEU A 10 -5.17 -9.49 7.77
N GLY A 11 -5.98 -8.90 8.64
CA GLY A 11 -6.22 -9.45 9.97
C GLY A 11 -5.03 -9.18 10.89
N ASP A 12 -4.84 -10.04 11.88
CA ASP A 12 -3.77 -9.88 12.85
C ASP A 12 -2.43 -10.30 12.26
N ILE A 13 -1.44 -9.42 12.32
CA ILE A 13 -0.10 -9.66 11.77
C ILE A 13 0.98 -9.44 12.82
N GLU A 14 1.91 -10.37 12.88
CA GLU A 14 3.11 -10.26 13.71
C GLU A 14 4.14 -9.36 12.99
N LEU A 15 4.59 -8.32 13.69
CA LEU A 15 5.59 -7.38 13.20
C LEU A 15 6.99 -7.82 13.62
N LEU A 16 8.00 -7.32 12.91
CA LEU A 16 9.40 -7.54 13.27
C LEU A 16 9.78 -6.98 14.66
N SER A 17 8.99 -6.04 15.20
CA SER A 17 9.12 -5.56 16.57
C SER A 17 8.68 -6.59 17.63
N GLY A 18 8.14 -7.75 17.23
CA GLY A 18 7.58 -8.78 18.10
C GLY A 18 6.18 -8.47 18.62
N LYS A 19 5.58 -7.34 18.21
CA LYS A 19 4.19 -6.97 18.52
C LYS A 19 3.25 -7.48 17.45
N VAL A 20 1.99 -7.72 17.81
CA VAL A 20 0.91 -7.96 16.86
C VAL A 20 0.22 -6.65 16.53
N LEU A 21 0.04 -6.35 15.24
CA LEU A 21 -0.88 -5.32 14.77
C LEU A 21 -2.22 -5.98 14.45
N PRO A 22 -3.25 -5.78 15.29
CA PRO A 22 -4.55 -6.40 15.09
C PRO A 22 -5.30 -5.76 13.92
N GLU A 23 -6.11 -6.55 13.23
CA GLU A 23 -6.99 -6.11 12.14
C GLU A 23 -6.29 -5.19 11.11
N ALA A 24 -5.05 -5.50 10.77
CA ALA A 24 -4.24 -4.66 9.91
C ALA A 24 -4.85 -4.55 8.50
N VAL A 25 -4.66 -3.38 7.89
CA VAL A 25 -5.20 -3.03 6.58
C VAL A 25 -4.10 -2.42 5.72
N LEU A 26 -3.98 -2.91 4.48
CA LEU A 26 -3.23 -2.24 3.43
C LEU A 26 -4.16 -1.48 2.52
N ALA A 27 -3.88 -0.19 2.32
CA ALA A 27 -4.54 0.65 1.34
C ALA A 27 -3.74 0.65 0.03
N TYR A 28 -4.40 0.47 -1.11
CA TYR A 28 -3.73 0.40 -2.41
C TYR A 28 -4.61 0.87 -3.56
N SER A 29 -3.98 1.27 -4.65
CA SER A 29 -4.65 1.61 -5.91
C SER A 29 -4.07 0.78 -7.05
N THR A 30 -4.90 0.48 -8.04
CA THR A 30 -4.51 -0.35 -9.19
C THR A 30 -4.67 0.40 -10.51
N TYR A 31 -3.77 0.15 -11.45
CA TYR A 31 -3.73 0.80 -12.75
C TYR A 31 -3.52 -0.24 -13.86
N GLY A 32 -4.21 -0.06 -14.98
CA GLY A 32 -4.21 -1.05 -16.06
C GLY A 32 -5.11 -2.25 -15.77
N GLU A 33 -4.95 -3.31 -16.56
CA GLU A 33 -5.74 -4.53 -16.46
C GLU A 33 -4.87 -5.76 -16.17
N LEU A 34 -5.31 -6.58 -15.22
CA LEU A 34 -4.66 -7.84 -14.90
C LEU A 34 -4.87 -8.83 -16.04
N SER A 35 -3.77 -9.36 -16.59
CA SER A 35 -3.84 -10.39 -17.63
C SER A 35 -4.49 -11.67 -17.08
N SER A 36 -5.10 -12.47 -17.96
CA SER A 36 -5.68 -13.76 -17.59
C SER A 36 -4.65 -14.71 -16.97
N ALA A 37 -3.39 -14.64 -17.43
CA ALA A 37 -2.26 -15.40 -16.90
C ALA A 37 -1.68 -14.81 -15.60
N LYS A 38 -2.07 -13.59 -15.22
CA LYS A 38 -1.54 -12.82 -14.07
C LYS A 38 -0.01 -12.63 -14.09
N ASP A 39 0.56 -12.56 -15.28
CA ASP A 39 1.99 -12.45 -15.54
C ASP A 39 2.47 -11.01 -15.82
N ASN A 40 1.55 -10.04 -15.77
CA ASN A 40 1.84 -8.64 -16.06
C ASN A 40 1.82 -7.73 -14.82
N VAL A 41 1.96 -8.28 -13.62
CA VAL A 41 1.87 -7.52 -12.36
C VAL A 41 3.16 -6.77 -12.05
N VAL A 42 3.05 -5.49 -11.72
CA VAL A 42 4.13 -4.69 -11.15
C VAL A 42 3.69 -4.17 -9.78
N LEU A 43 4.41 -4.56 -8.74
CA LEU A 43 4.18 -4.07 -7.38
C LEU A 43 5.03 -2.82 -7.13
N LEU A 44 4.40 -1.74 -6.69
CA LEU A 44 5.06 -0.47 -6.42
C LEU A 44 4.79 -0.01 -4.97
N PRO A 45 5.68 -0.32 -4.03
CA PRO A 45 5.60 0.19 -2.67
C PRO A 45 5.73 1.72 -2.63
N THR A 46 5.07 2.38 -1.69
CA THR A 46 5.32 3.80 -1.39
C THR A 46 6.62 3.99 -0.61
N PHE A 47 7.16 5.20 -0.64
CA PHE A 47 8.40 5.61 0.05
C PHE A 47 8.09 6.55 1.23
N TYR A 48 9.11 6.95 2.01
CA TYR A 48 8.94 7.88 3.14
C TYR A 48 8.27 9.18 2.69
N THR A 49 7.20 9.62 3.38
CA THR A 49 6.31 10.75 3.00
C THR A 49 5.53 10.55 1.69
N GLY A 50 5.64 9.36 1.10
CA GLY A 50 4.99 8.97 -0.15
C GLY A 50 3.61 8.36 0.07
N ASP A 51 2.80 8.46 -0.97
CA ASP A 51 1.51 7.80 -1.10
C ASP A 51 1.35 7.25 -2.53
N HIS A 52 0.24 6.54 -2.74
CA HIS A 52 -0.07 5.95 -4.03
C HIS A 52 -0.22 6.97 -5.18
N ILE A 53 -0.59 8.23 -4.89
CA ILE A 53 -0.72 9.30 -5.89
C ILE A 53 0.68 9.76 -6.33
N ARG A 54 1.60 9.96 -5.40
CA ARG A 54 3.00 10.30 -5.72
C ARG A 54 3.68 9.20 -6.53
N ASN A 55 3.25 7.94 -6.36
CA ASN A 55 3.75 6.84 -7.17
C ASN A 55 3.31 6.89 -8.65
N GLU A 56 2.28 7.66 -9.01
CA GLU A 56 1.84 7.84 -10.40
C GLU A 56 2.94 8.45 -11.29
N GLU A 57 3.90 9.15 -10.69
CA GLU A 57 5.07 9.72 -11.39
C GLU A 57 6.08 8.65 -11.84
N PHE A 58 5.97 7.39 -11.43
CA PHE A 58 6.90 6.31 -11.83
C PHE A 58 6.44 5.48 -13.03
N PHE A 59 5.20 5.62 -13.47
CA PHE A 59 4.66 4.88 -14.61
C PHE A 59 3.93 5.78 -15.60
N GLY A 60 3.58 5.24 -16.77
CA GLY A 60 2.85 5.97 -17.80
C GLY A 60 3.00 5.37 -19.20
N SER A 61 2.19 5.85 -20.13
CA SER A 61 2.21 5.39 -21.52
C SER A 61 3.61 5.55 -22.14
N GLY A 62 4.13 4.48 -22.74
CA GLY A 62 5.44 4.42 -23.38
C GLY A 62 6.63 4.38 -22.42
N ARG A 63 6.42 4.34 -21.09
CA ARG A 63 7.50 4.25 -20.09
C ARG A 63 7.86 2.78 -19.80
N ALA A 64 8.92 2.59 -19.01
CA ALA A 64 9.35 1.27 -18.57
C ALA A 64 8.21 0.51 -17.86
N ILE A 65 7.51 1.19 -16.94
CA ILE A 65 6.26 0.72 -16.35
C ILE A 65 5.12 1.45 -17.06
N ASP A 66 4.36 0.69 -17.83
CA ASP A 66 3.26 1.20 -18.66
C ASP A 66 1.95 0.48 -18.31
N PRO A 67 0.92 1.17 -17.78
CA PRO A 67 -0.38 0.58 -17.45
C PRO A 67 -1.17 0.00 -18.64
N SER A 68 -0.80 0.32 -19.89
CA SER A 68 -1.36 -0.35 -21.08
C SER A 68 -0.85 -1.78 -21.26
N ARG A 69 0.23 -2.15 -20.58
CA ARG A 69 0.89 -3.46 -20.65
C ARG A 69 0.94 -4.17 -19.31
N HIS A 70 1.05 -3.42 -18.23
CA HIS A 70 1.23 -3.92 -16.87
C HIS A 70 0.01 -3.62 -16.01
N PHE A 71 -0.30 -4.52 -15.09
CA PHE A 71 -1.20 -4.27 -13.98
C PHE A 71 -0.38 -3.77 -12.79
N VAL A 72 -0.40 -2.46 -12.56
CA VAL A 72 0.38 -1.82 -11.49
C VAL A 72 -0.43 -1.79 -10.21
N ILE A 73 0.16 -2.25 -9.11
CA ILE A 73 -0.43 -2.18 -7.77
C ILE A 73 0.44 -1.24 -6.93
N SER A 74 -0.08 -0.06 -6.60
CA SER A 74 0.58 0.92 -5.76
C SER A 74 0.11 0.75 -4.32
N ILE A 75 0.98 0.26 -3.43
CA ILE A 75 0.63 -0.11 -2.05
C ILE A 75 1.20 0.89 -1.06
N ASN A 76 0.31 1.45 -0.24
CA ASN A 76 0.68 2.36 0.84
C ASN A 76 1.27 1.57 2.02
N MET A 77 2.39 2.04 2.56
CA MET A 77 3.03 1.42 3.74
C MET A 77 2.20 1.62 5.01
N PHE A 78 2.38 0.75 6.01
CA PHE A 78 1.89 1.03 7.36
C PHE A 78 2.48 2.34 7.89
N GLY A 79 1.69 3.10 8.63
CA GLY A 79 2.11 4.36 9.23
C GLY A 79 2.06 5.58 8.31
N ASN A 80 1.74 5.46 7.01
CA ASN A 80 1.70 6.62 6.11
C ASN A 80 0.35 7.37 6.07
N GLY A 81 -0.60 6.99 6.91
CA GLY A 81 -1.93 7.60 7.02
C GLY A 81 -3.02 6.98 6.15
N PHE A 82 -2.68 6.13 5.17
CA PHE A 82 -3.64 5.43 4.32
C PHE A 82 -3.87 3.98 4.76
N SER A 83 -2.80 3.18 4.83
CA SER A 83 -2.84 1.87 5.49
C SER A 83 -2.98 2.03 7.00
N SER A 84 -3.09 0.93 7.76
CA SER A 84 -3.07 1.00 9.23
C SER A 84 -1.92 1.87 9.72
N SER A 85 -2.26 2.89 10.50
CA SER A 85 -1.36 3.97 10.88
C SER A 85 -1.74 4.54 12.25
N PRO A 86 -0.81 5.22 12.94
CA PRO A 86 -1.11 5.93 14.19
C PRO A 86 -2.35 6.84 14.11
N SER A 87 -2.60 7.43 12.94
CA SER A 87 -3.69 8.39 12.71
C SER A 87 -5.06 7.78 12.44
N ASN A 88 -5.15 6.48 12.15
CA ASN A 88 -6.40 5.85 11.69
C ASN A 88 -6.69 4.49 12.33
N SER A 89 -5.74 3.91 13.07
CA SER A 89 -5.96 2.68 13.83
C SER A 89 -6.77 2.94 15.10
N PRO A 90 -7.69 2.05 15.47
CA PRO A 90 -8.46 2.18 16.70
C PRO A 90 -7.60 1.86 17.94
N PRO A 91 -8.01 2.33 19.14
CA PRO A 91 -7.44 1.86 20.40
C PRO A 91 -7.48 0.31 20.48
N PRO A 92 -6.45 -0.34 21.05
CA PRO A 92 -5.34 0.24 21.80
C PRO A 92 -4.12 0.61 20.95
N MET A 93 -4.20 0.54 19.62
CA MET A 93 -3.07 0.79 18.71
C MET A 93 -3.15 2.17 18.04
N ASP A 94 -3.77 3.14 18.68
CA ASP A 94 -3.94 4.51 18.17
C ASP A 94 -2.79 5.42 18.60
N GLY A 95 -2.46 6.40 17.76
CA GLY A 95 -1.48 7.45 18.03
C GLY A 95 -0.14 6.90 18.53
N PRO A 96 0.36 7.33 19.71
CA PRO A 96 1.67 6.92 20.23
C PRO A 96 1.74 5.43 20.63
N HIS A 97 0.62 4.72 20.67
CA HIS A 97 0.58 3.29 21.00
C HIS A 97 0.80 2.38 19.78
N PHE A 98 0.70 2.94 18.57
CA PHE A 98 0.92 2.19 17.34
C PHE A 98 2.32 1.56 17.34
N PRO A 99 2.45 0.28 16.98
CA PRO A 99 3.72 -0.43 17.10
C PRO A 99 4.77 0.07 16.12
N ASP A 100 6.06 -0.10 16.47
CA ASP A 100 7.16 0.23 15.59
C ASP A 100 7.10 -0.58 14.30
N ILE A 101 7.14 0.12 13.16
CA ILE A 101 7.17 -0.46 11.81
C ILE A 101 8.60 -0.41 11.29
N THR A 102 9.11 -1.57 10.86
CA THR A 102 10.39 -1.67 10.17
C THR A 102 10.19 -1.43 8.67
N ILE A 103 10.99 -0.54 8.08
CA ILE A 103 11.01 -0.23 6.65
C ILE A 103 12.39 -0.62 6.10
N TYR A 104 12.44 -1.33 4.97
CA TYR A 104 13.67 -1.71 4.25
C TYR A 104 13.81 -0.97 2.93
#